data_AF-A0A3R6V0Y4-F1
#
_entry.id   AF-A0A3R6V0Y4-F1
#
_cell.length_a   1.000
_cell.length_b   1.000
_cell.length_c   1.000
_cell.angle_alpha   90.00
_cell.angle_beta   90.00
_cell.angle_gamma   90.00
#
_symmetry.space_group_name_H-M   'P 1'
#
loop_
_entity.id
_entity.type
_entity.pdbx_description
1 polymer ?
#
loop_
_entity_poly.entity_id
_entity_poly.type
_entity_poly.pdbx_seq_one_letter_code
_entity_poly.pdbx_strand_id
1 'polypeptide(L)'
;MNRLTQKRVNGIKTGYWSASKRDELVARLAEYEDTGLAPVEVLKLKQNTVQWIPMAKELPESADYVLMSFENFSLPAIGRYEVNDEGDGAWYLGDDNGGDTCCSVGLFVNAWMPLPNPYTAVN
;
A
#
# COMPACT_ATOMS: atom_id res chain seq x y z
N MET A 1 -40.28 -3.39 -29.56
CA MET A 1 -39.40 -3.47 -28.37
C MET A 1 -38.09 -2.77 -28.71
N ASN A 2 -37.92 -1.52 -28.28
CA ASN A 2 -36.69 -0.77 -28.57
C ASN A 2 -35.58 -1.31 -27.67
N ARG A 3 -34.69 -2.14 -28.25
CA ARG A 3 -33.46 -2.56 -27.59
C ARG A 3 -32.54 -1.32 -27.56
N LEU A 4 -32.67 -0.51 -26.51
CA LEU A 4 -31.82 0.64 -26.26
C LEU A 4 -30.42 0.15 -25.89
N THR A 5 -29.68 -0.23 -26.91
CA THR A 5 -28.28 -0.65 -26.82
C THR A 5 -27.44 0.62 -26.90
N GLN A 6 -26.98 1.11 -25.76
CA GLN A 6 -26.13 2.30 -25.70
C GLN A 6 -24.70 1.92 -26.07
N LYS A 7 -24.13 2.63 -27.04
CA LYS A 7 -22.83 2.30 -27.65
C LYS A 7 -21.74 2.38 -26.58
N ARG A 8 -21.09 1.26 -26.31
CA ARG A 8 -19.90 1.17 -25.47
C ARG A 8 -18.71 1.60 -26.31
N VAL A 9 -18.10 2.72 -25.95
CA VAL A 9 -16.80 3.13 -26.47
C VAL A 9 -15.94 3.47 -25.25
N ASN A 10 -15.28 2.47 -24.69
CA ASN A 10 -14.08 2.72 -23.89
C ASN A 10 -12.92 2.11 -24.68
N GLY A 11 -11.73 2.74 -24.69
CA GLY A 11 -10.59 2.39 -25.57
C GLY A 11 -10.01 0.98 -25.44
N ILE A 12 -10.73 0.06 -24.78
CA ILE A 12 -10.38 -1.32 -24.47
C ILE A 12 -11.41 -2.31 -25.06
N LYS A 13 -12.71 -1.94 -25.18
CA LYS A 13 -13.76 -2.80 -25.78
C LYS A 13 -14.83 -1.98 -26.52
N THR A 14 -15.25 -2.47 -27.69
CA THR A 14 -16.35 -1.89 -28.50
C THR A 14 -17.60 -2.77 -28.45
N GLY A 15 -18.79 -2.18 -28.58
CA GLY A 15 -20.07 -2.92 -28.62
C GLY A 15 -21.21 -2.20 -27.93
N TYR A 16 -22.13 -2.94 -27.32
CA TYR A 16 -23.30 -2.39 -26.65
C TYR A 16 -23.49 -3.03 -25.26
N TRP A 17 -23.89 -2.22 -24.28
CA TRP A 17 -24.26 -2.75 -22.97
C TRP A 17 -25.66 -3.37 -23.02
N SER A 18 -25.86 -4.47 -22.29
CA SER A 18 -27.21 -4.94 -21.96
C SER A 18 -27.85 -3.99 -20.93
N ALA A 19 -29.18 -3.88 -20.93
CA ALA A 19 -29.90 -3.04 -19.97
C ALA A 19 -29.59 -3.42 -18.51
N SER A 20 -29.59 -4.71 -18.20
CA SER A 20 -29.22 -5.22 -16.87
C SER A 20 -27.79 -4.83 -16.47
N LYS A 21 -26.82 -4.87 -17.40
CA LYS A 21 -25.44 -4.47 -17.08
C LYS A 21 -25.32 -2.97 -16.83
N ARG A 22 -26.13 -2.16 -17.51
CA ARG A 22 -26.19 -0.72 -17.26
C ARG A 22 -26.75 -0.45 -15.87
N ASP A 23 -27.87 -1.07 -15.51
CA ASP A 23 -28.52 -0.81 -14.22
C ASP A 23 -27.61 -1.22 -13.05
N GLU A 24 -26.85 -2.32 -13.19
CA GLU A 24 -25.79 -2.72 -12.24
C GLU A 24 -24.69 -1.65 -12.11
N LEU A 25 -24.20 -1.11 -13.23
CA LEU A 25 -23.14 -0.09 -13.21
C LEU A 25 -23.63 1.24 -12.63
N VAL A 26 -24.88 1.61 -12.90
CA VAL A 26 -25.51 2.81 -12.32
C VAL A 26 -25.67 2.65 -10.81
N ALA A 27 -26.14 1.50 -10.33
CA ALA A 27 -26.24 1.22 -8.90
C ALA A 27 -24.87 1.32 -8.20
N ARG A 28 -23.83 0.71 -8.78
CA ARG A 28 -22.46 0.82 -8.27
C ARG A 28 -21.89 2.24 -8.29
N LEU A 29 -22.29 3.05 -9.28
CA LEU A 29 -21.89 4.46 -9.32
C LEU A 29 -22.60 5.25 -8.23
N ALA A 30 -23.88 4.99 -7.98
CA ALA A 30 -24.63 5.60 -6.89
C ALA A 30 -24.01 5.27 -5.52
N GLU A 31 -23.68 3.99 -5.26
CA GLU A 31 -22.95 3.59 -4.04
C GLU A 31 -21.62 4.34 -3.87
N TYR A 32 -20.93 4.63 -4.97
CA TYR A 32 -19.70 5.40 -4.97
C TYR A 32 -19.96 6.89 -4.69
N GLU A 33 -20.96 7.49 -5.32
CA GLU A 33 -21.36 8.88 -5.10
C GLU A 33 -21.87 9.11 -3.67
N ASP A 34 -22.56 8.12 -3.08
CA ASP A 34 -23.03 8.15 -1.69
C ASP A 34 -21.90 8.18 -0.66
N THR A 35 -20.67 7.83 -1.04
CA THR A 35 -19.49 8.03 -0.17
C THR A 35 -19.19 9.51 0.06
N GLY A 36 -19.70 10.41 -0.80
CA GLY A 36 -19.43 11.84 -0.76
C GLY A 36 -17.99 12.21 -1.16
N LEU A 37 -17.20 11.25 -1.64
CA LEU A 37 -15.79 11.43 -1.98
C LEU A 37 -15.57 11.57 -3.47
N ALA A 38 -14.72 12.53 -3.86
CA ALA A 38 -14.24 12.64 -5.22
C ALA A 38 -13.34 11.44 -5.60
N PRO A 39 -13.25 11.06 -6.89
CA PRO A 39 -12.31 10.05 -7.40
C PRO A 39 -10.88 10.16 -6.85
N VAL A 40 -10.34 11.37 -6.75
CA VAL A 40 -9.00 11.61 -6.21
C VAL A 40 -8.90 11.28 -4.71
N GLU A 41 -9.96 11.47 -3.94
CA GLU A 41 -9.97 11.21 -2.50
C GLU A 41 -10.05 9.72 -2.21
N VAL A 42 -10.83 8.96 -2.99
CA VAL A 42 -10.85 7.49 -2.88
C VAL A 42 -9.50 6.89 -3.29
N LEU A 43 -8.81 7.48 -4.26
CA LEU A 43 -7.45 7.07 -4.60
C LEU A 43 -6.47 7.35 -3.47
N LYS A 44 -6.58 8.50 -2.79
CA LYS A 44 -5.79 8.81 -1.59
C LYS A 44 -6.07 7.84 -0.45
N LEU A 45 -7.32 7.41 -0.25
CA LEU A 45 -7.64 6.38 0.75
C LEU A 45 -6.93 5.06 0.46
N LYS A 46 -6.87 4.63 -0.80
CA LYS A 46 -6.09 3.45 -1.22
C LYS A 46 -4.59 3.61 -1.02
N GLN A 47 -4.06 4.83 -1.12
CA GLN A 47 -2.64 5.11 -0.85
C GLN A 47 -2.36 5.17 0.66
N ASN A 48 -3.32 5.64 1.45
CA ASN A 48 -3.23 5.77 2.89
C ASN A 48 -3.56 4.47 3.65
N THR A 49 -4.04 3.42 2.97
CA THR A 49 -4.04 2.08 3.56
C THR A 49 -2.60 1.60 3.65
N VAL A 50 -1.98 1.81 4.81
CA VAL A 50 -0.65 1.31 5.07
C VAL A 50 -0.73 -0.23 5.08
N GLN A 51 -0.06 -0.86 4.13
CA GLN A 51 -0.05 -2.31 3.98
C GLN A 51 1.35 -2.83 4.27
N TRP A 52 1.42 -3.96 4.98
CA TRP A 52 2.64 -4.71 5.15
C TRP A 52 3.14 -5.21 3.79
N ILE A 53 4.38 -4.86 3.47
CA ILE A 53 5.12 -5.29 2.28
C ILE A 53 6.02 -6.45 2.72
N PRO A 54 5.79 -7.68 2.24
CA PRO A 54 6.70 -8.79 2.53
C PRO A 54 8.10 -8.46 2.01
N MET A 55 9.14 -8.68 2.81
CA MET A 55 10.51 -8.35 2.41
C MET A 55 10.97 -9.13 1.16
N ALA A 56 10.38 -10.31 0.93
CA ALA A 56 10.64 -11.13 -0.25
C ALA A 56 10.09 -10.53 -1.56
N LYS A 57 9.16 -9.58 -1.47
CA LYS A 57 8.61 -8.86 -2.62
C LYS A 57 9.47 -7.66 -2.99
N GLU A 58 9.80 -6.86 -1.98
CA GLU A 58 10.47 -5.57 -2.14
C GLU A 58 11.13 -5.18 -0.82
N LEU A 59 12.29 -4.55 -0.91
CA LEU A 59 13.04 -4.00 0.22
C LEU A 59 12.90 -2.47 0.22
N PRO A 60 12.93 -1.81 1.38
CA PRO A 60 12.85 -0.36 1.44
C PRO A 60 14.11 0.29 0.87
N GLU A 61 14.00 1.58 0.53
CA GLU A 61 15.17 2.37 0.15
C GLU A 61 16.16 2.44 1.31
N SER A 62 17.46 2.42 0.99
CA SER A 62 18.52 2.45 2.00
C SER A 62 18.43 3.74 2.82
N ALA A 63 18.55 3.61 4.14
CA ALA A 63 18.44 4.67 5.14
C ALA A 63 17.02 5.18 5.48
N ASP A 64 15.97 4.72 4.80
CA ASP A 64 14.60 5.05 5.20
C ASP A 64 14.15 4.25 6.42
N TYR A 65 13.59 4.96 7.39
CA TYR A 65 12.99 4.34 8.57
C TYR A 65 11.61 3.77 8.25
N VAL A 66 11.42 2.51 8.60
CA VAL A 66 10.19 1.75 8.37
C VAL A 66 9.71 1.10 9.65
N LEU A 67 8.42 0.78 9.70
CA LEU A 67 7.88 -0.12 10.69
C LEU A 67 8.12 -1.56 10.23
N MET A 68 8.83 -2.35 11.02
CA MET A 68 9.17 -3.74 10.74
C MET A 68 8.26 -4.68 11.50
N SER A 69 7.92 -5.79 10.87
CA SER A 69 7.27 -6.95 11.46
C SER A 69 8.26 -8.11 11.51
N PHE A 70 8.09 -9.00 12.49
CA PHE A 70 8.96 -10.14 12.70
C PHE A 70 8.19 -11.46 12.61
N GLU A 71 8.84 -12.51 12.11
CA GLU A 71 8.28 -13.87 12.09
C GLU A 71 8.23 -14.47 13.49
N ASN A 72 9.20 -14.14 14.33
CA ASN A 72 9.41 -14.76 15.63
C ASN A 72 9.14 -13.82 16.82
N PHE A 73 8.65 -12.61 16.57
CA PHE A 73 8.31 -11.64 17.61
C PHE A 73 7.02 -10.87 17.26
N SER A 74 6.13 -10.71 18.23
CA SER A 74 4.77 -10.22 17.98
C SER A 74 4.63 -8.71 17.89
N LEU A 75 5.58 -7.95 18.47
CA LEU A 75 5.53 -6.49 18.45
C LEU A 75 6.36 -5.97 17.27
N PRO A 76 5.79 -5.08 16.44
CA PRO A 76 6.58 -4.41 15.42
C PRO A 76 7.56 -3.43 16.06
N ALA A 77 8.64 -3.13 15.35
CA ALA A 77 9.65 -2.16 15.77
C ALA A 77 10.02 -1.24 14.61
N ILE A 78 10.46 -0.02 14.93
CA ILE A 78 11.00 0.90 13.93
C ILE A 78 12.45 0.51 13.64
N GLY A 79 12.84 0.52 12.38
CA GLY A 79 14.21 0.23 11.95
C GLY A 79 14.43 0.59 10.50
N ARG A 80 15.54 0.09 9.93
CA ARG A 80 15.96 0.39 8.56
C ARG A 80 16.68 -0.80 7.94
N TYR A 81 16.66 -0.86 6.62
CA TYR A 81 17.47 -1.79 5.84
C TYR A 81 18.66 -1.02 5.27
N GLU A 82 19.87 -1.52 5.50
CA GLU A 82 21.09 -0.97 4.91
C GLU A 82 21.77 -2.01 4.06
N VAL A 83 22.39 -1.57 2.97
CA VAL A 83 23.21 -2.39 2.07
C VAL A 83 24.65 -1.91 2.18
N ASN A 84 25.58 -2.82 2.46
CA ASN A 84 27.00 -2.50 2.52
C ASN A 84 27.60 -2.33 1.11
N ASP A 85 28.87 -1.92 1.04
CA ASP A 85 29.59 -1.73 -0.23
C ASP A 85 29.72 -3.01 -1.07
N GLU A 86 29.56 -4.19 -0.45
CA GLU A 86 29.61 -5.50 -1.10
C GLU A 86 28.23 -5.93 -1.68
N GLY A 87 27.17 -5.17 -1.39
CA GLY A 87 25.81 -5.46 -1.83
C GLY A 87 25.02 -6.35 -0.86
N ASP A 88 25.59 -6.74 0.28
CA ASP A 88 24.90 -7.49 1.32
C ASP A 88 24.11 -6.54 2.22
N GLY A 89 22.86 -6.90 2.50
CA GLY A 89 21.99 -6.06 3.32
C GLY A 89 21.58 -6.67 4.65
N ALA A 90 21.39 -5.79 5.63
CA ALA A 90 20.99 -6.16 6.98
C ALA A 90 19.94 -5.18 7.54
N TRP A 91 19.11 -5.69 8.43
CA TRP A 91 18.10 -4.91 9.16
C TRP A 91 18.65 -4.45 10.50
N TYR A 92 18.40 -3.19 10.86
CA TYR A 92 18.83 -2.58 12.12
C TYR A 92 17.63 -1.99 12.87
N LEU A 93 17.65 -2.08 14.20
CA LEU A 93 16.61 -1.49 15.06
C LEU A 93 16.91 -0.01 15.31
N GLY A 94 15.87 0.82 15.21
CA GLY A 94 15.94 2.24 15.53
C GLY A 94 17.15 2.95 14.89
N ASP A 95 17.75 3.86 15.63
CA ASP A 95 18.97 4.59 15.28
C ASP A 95 20.23 3.89 15.79
N ASP A 96 20.16 2.57 16.02
CA ASP A 96 21.33 1.86 16.55
C ASP A 96 22.50 1.97 15.57
N ASN A 97 23.52 2.70 16.02
CA ASN A 97 24.81 2.87 15.36
C ASN A 97 25.86 1.92 15.96
N GLY A 98 25.48 1.13 16.96
CA GLY A 98 26.31 0.11 17.61
C GLY A 98 26.55 -1.13 16.76
N GLY A 99 25.85 -1.25 15.62
CA GLY A 99 26.09 -2.28 14.61
C GLY A 99 25.40 -3.61 14.85
N ASP A 100 24.55 -3.72 15.89
CA ASP A 100 23.77 -4.93 16.11
C ASP A 100 22.59 -5.01 15.12
N THR A 101 22.66 -6.03 14.27
CA THR A 101 21.58 -6.33 13.31
C THR A 101 20.40 -6.98 14.03
N CYS A 102 19.20 -6.90 13.47
CA CYS A 102 18.05 -7.67 13.94
C CYS A 102 18.41 -9.15 14.10
N CYS A 103 19.17 -9.70 13.15
CA CYS A 103 19.65 -11.08 13.20
C CYS A 103 20.59 -11.36 14.38
N SER A 104 21.49 -10.43 14.76
CA SER A 104 22.42 -10.65 15.89
C SER A 104 21.69 -10.73 17.23
N VAL A 105 20.55 -10.03 17.36
CA VAL A 105 19.68 -10.08 18.54
C VAL A 105 18.55 -11.12 18.42
N GLY A 106 18.57 -11.95 17.38
CA GLY A 106 17.61 -13.05 17.20
C GLY A 106 16.22 -12.60 16.75
N LEU A 107 16.10 -11.52 15.99
CA LEU A 107 14.87 -11.04 15.37
C LEU A 107 14.89 -11.25 13.85
N PHE A 108 13.84 -11.86 13.31
CA PHE A 108 13.75 -12.17 11.88
C PHE A 108 12.65 -11.34 11.22
N VAL A 109 13.04 -10.31 10.47
CA VAL A 109 12.12 -9.43 9.77
C VAL A 109 11.41 -10.20 8.65
N ASN A 110 10.08 -10.12 8.56
CA ASN A 110 9.30 -10.79 7.52
C ASN A 110 8.52 -9.82 6.61
N ALA A 111 8.20 -8.63 7.12
CA ALA A 111 7.51 -7.58 6.37
C ALA A 111 7.86 -6.20 6.94
N TRP A 112 7.63 -5.16 6.14
CA TRP A 112 7.83 -3.77 6.53
C TRP A 112 6.74 -2.88 5.94
N MET A 113 6.61 -1.66 6.46
CA MET A 113 5.78 -0.62 5.86
C MET A 113 6.35 0.78 6.16
N PRO A 114 6.11 1.77 5.28
CA PRO A 114 6.60 3.13 5.50
C PRO A 114 5.97 3.73 6.76
N LEU A 115 6.72 4.59 7.44
CA LEU A 115 6.20 5.35 8.57
C LEU A 115 5.22 6.43 8.09
N PRO A 116 4.20 6.78 8.90
CA PRO A 116 3.35 7.92 8.60
C PRO A 116 4.17 9.21 8.60
N ASN A 117 3.74 10.19 7.81
CA ASN A 117 4.31 11.53 7.88
C ASN A 117 4.20 12.09 9.30
N PRO A 118 5.15 12.94 9.74
CA PRO A 118 5.06 13.61 11.02
C PRO A 118 3.71 14.33 11.19
N TYR A 119 3.15 14.26 12.39
CA TYR A 119 1.90 14.97 12.70
C TYR A 119 2.10 16.48 12.53
N THR A 120 1.22 17.10 11.73
CA THR A 120 1.13 18.55 11.60
C THR A 120 -0.16 19.03 12.23
N ALA A 121 -0.04 19.86 13.27
CA ALA A 121 -1.22 20.52 13.85
C ALA A 121 -1.77 21.52 12.84
N VAL A 122 -3.09 21.50 12.62
CA VAL A 122 -3.78 22.52 11.84
C VAL A 122 -4.05 23.68 12.80
N ASN A 123 -3.34 24.81 12.60
CA ASN A 123 -3.61 26.07 13.28
C ASN A 123 -4.62 26.91 12.51
#